data_AF-A0A067EDD8-F1
#
_entry.id   AF-A0A067EDD8-F1
#
_cell.length_a   1.000
_cell.length_b   1.000
_cell.length_c   1.000
_cell.angle_alpha   90.00
_cell.angle_beta   90.00
_cell.angle_gamma   90.00
#
_symmetry.space_group_name_H-M   'P 1'
#
loop_
_entity.id
_entity.type
_entity.pdbx_description
1 polymer ?
#
loop_
_entity_poly.entity_id
_entity_poly.type
_entity_poly.pdbx_seq_one_letter_code
_entity_poly.pdbx_strand_id
1 'polypeptide(L)'
;LQLLRRYDNRSESHRAQLLDDDGPSYVRVFVSILRDIYKEETVEYVLALIDEMLTANPKRARLFHDKSLASEDTYEPFLSNWFIQEKSCKILASIVRYLKHDPFAQRCNSLEVGIFCYIQLLILKKPSHPSRGVPVAINCLAALLKEPMVRSSFVQADGVKLLTPLISPASTQQSIQLAGAML
;
A
#
# COMPACT_ATOMS: atom_id res chain seq x y z
N LEU A 1 4.09 -20.02 9.07
CA LEU A 1 4.44 -20.96 7.97
C LEU A 1 3.38 -22.03 7.68
N GLN A 2 2.78 -22.72 8.67
CA GLN A 2 1.74 -23.74 8.40
C GLN A 2 0.47 -23.14 7.74
N LEU A 3 0.03 -21.96 8.16
CA LEU A 3 -1.10 -21.25 7.54
C LEU A 3 -0.80 -20.88 6.08
N LEU A 4 0.41 -20.39 5.77
CA LEU A 4 0.82 -20.08 4.39
C LEU A 4 0.70 -21.32 3.48
N ARG A 5 1.14 -22.50 3.95
CA ARG A 5 0.99 -23.76 3.20
C ARG A 5 -0.47 -24.20 2.99
N ARG A 6 -1.38 -23.82 3.89
CA ARG A 6 -2.82 -24.10 3.73
C ARG A 6 -3.48 -23.17 2.72
N TYR A 7 -2.94 -21.96 2.57
CA TYR A 7 -3.43 -20.93 1.65
C TYR A 7 -2.86 -21.09 0.23
N ASP A 8 -1.60 -21.52 0.13
CA ASP A 8 -0.88 -21.67 -1.13
C ASP A 8 -1.42 -22.83 -1.98
N ASN A 9 -1.37 -22.67 -3.31
CA ASN A 9 -1.81 -23.67 -4.30
C ASN A 9 -3.25 -24.21 -4.10
N ARG A 10 -4.15 -23.38 -3.57
CA ARG A 10 -5.59 -23.67 -3.44
C ARG A 10 -6.41 -22.87 -4.44
N SER A 11 -7.61 -23.38 -4.78
CA SER A 11 -8.57 -22.62 -5.58
C SER A 11 -8.98 -21.33 -4.89
N GLU A 12 -9.37 -20.33 -5.68
CA GLU A 12 -9.86 -19.04 -5.16
C GLU A 12 -11.00 -19.22 -4.15
N SER A 13 -11.94 -20.12 -4.44
CA SER A 13 -13.06 -20.45 -3.56
C SER A 13 -12.64 -20.96 -2.18
N HIS A 14 -11.60 -21.79 -2.12
CA HIS A 14 -11.09 -22.33 -0.86
C HIS A 14 -10.28 -21.27 -0.10
N ARG A 15 -9.49 -20.46 -0.81
CA ARG A 15 -8.82 -19.28 -0.23
C ARG A 15 -9.84 -18.31 0.36
N ALA A 16 -10.96 -18.09 -0.31
CA ALA A 16 -12.04 -17.25 0.20
C ALA A 16 -12.60 -17.77 1.53
N GLN A 17 -12.92 -19.07 1.61
CA GLN A 17 -13.40 -19.69 2.85
C GLN A 17 -12.42 -19.53 4.01
N LEU A 18 -11.13 -19.80 3.77
CA LEU A 18 -10.10 -19.63 4.81
C LEU A 18 -10.00 -18.18 5.32
N LEU A 19 -10.19 -17.21 4.44
CA LEU A 19 -10.18 -15.78 4.80
C LEU A 19 -11.46 -15.33 5.49
N ASP A 20 -12.59 -15.96 5.19
CA ASP A 20 -13.86 -15.72 5.88
C ASP A 20 -13.83 -16.30 7.30
N ASP A 21 -13.17 -17.44 7.49
CA ASP A 21 -13.06 -18.13 8.78
C ASP A 21 -12.00 -17.51 9.71
N ASP A 22 -10.79 -17.22 9.21
CA ASP A 22 -9.64 -16.81 10.04
C ASP A 22 -8.73 -15.77 9.35
N GLY A 23 -9.34 -14.87 8.55
CA GLY A 23 -8.62 -13.86 7.75
C GLY A 23 -7.54 -13.05 8.48
N PRO A 24 -7.78 -12.51 9.70
CA PRO A 24 -6.77 -11.75 10.43
C PRO A 24 -5.49 -12.54 10.75
N SER A 25 -5.61 -13.84 11.04
CA SER A 25 -4.46 -14.71 11.31
C SER A 25 -3.62 -14.94 10.07
N TYR A 26 -4.24 -15.06 8.89
CA TYR A 26 -3.52 -15.13 7.61
C TYR A 26 -2.76 -13.83 7.31
N VAL A 27 -3.41 -12.68 7.52
CA VAL A 27 -2.76 -11.37 7.37
C VAL A 27 -1.58 -11.23 8.33
N ARG A 28 -1.72 -11.61 9.60
CA ARG A 28 -0.61 -11.59 10.57
C ARG A 28 0.59 -12.39 10.08
N VAL A 29 0.36 -13.58 9.50
CA VAL A 29 1.43 -14.42 8.96
C VAL A 29 2.11 -13.75 7.76
N PHE A 30 1.35 -13.13 6.86
CA PHE A 30 1.95 -12.39 5.73
C PHE A 30 2.82 -11.23 6.22
N VAL A 31 2.31 -10.42 7.16
CA VAL A 31 3.01 -9.25 7.70
C VAL A 31 4.25 -9.66 8.50
N SER A 32 4.19 -10.72 9.32
CA SER A 32 5.37 -11.25 10.02
C SER A 32 6.43 -11.73 9.03
N ILE A 33 6.05 -12.42 7.95
CA ILE A 33 7.04 -12.83 6.93
C ILE A 33 7.71 -11.61 6.28
N LEU A 34 6.94 -10.58 5.90
CA LEU A 34 7.50 -9.37 5.31
C LEU A 34 8.44 -8.61 6.27
N ARG A 35 8.24 -8.76 7.59
CA ARG A 35 9.02 -8.11 8.65
C ARG A 35 10.30 -8.87 8.98
N ASP A 36 10.18 -10.18 9.10
CA ASP A 36 11.22 -11.05 9.67
C ASP A 36 12.11 -11.68 8.58
N ILE A 37 11.64 -11.72 7.33
CA ILE A 37 12.35 -12.35 6.21
C ILE A 37 12.74 -11.30 5.17
N TYR A 38 14.04 -11.18 4.92
CA TYR A 38 14.62 -10.24 3.94
C TYR A 38 15.03 -10.89 2.62
N LYS A 39 14.75 -12.19 2.43
CA LYS A 39 15.06 -12.88 1.17
C LYS A 39 14.10 -12.39 0.08
N GLU A 40 14.64 -11.73 -0.92
CA GLU A 40 13.90 -11.05 -2.00
C GLU A 40 12.79 -11.91 -2.63
N GLU A 41 13.11 -13.13 -3.08
CA GLU A 41 12.15 -14.06 -3.66
C GLU A 41 10.97 -14.36 -2.73
N THR A 42 11.22 -14.46 -1.42
CA THR A 42 10.20 -14.76 -0.41
C THR A 42 9.30 -13.56 -0.16
N VAL A 43 9.89 -12.37 -0.07
CA VAL A 43 9.14 -11.11 0.08
C VAL A 43 8.29 -10.89 -1.17
N GLU A 44 8.85 -11.10 -2.37
CA GLU A 44 8.13 -10.93 -3.63
C GLU A 44 6.94 -11.90 -3.74
N TYR A 45 7.17 -13.15 -3.37
CA TYR A 45 6.13 -14.18 -3.36
C TYR A 45 4.99 -13.82 -2.40
N VAL A 46 5.29 -13.37 -1.18
CA VAL A 46 4.25 -12.97 -0.22
C VAL A 46 3.49 -11.74 -0.70
N LEU A 47 4.18 -10.75 -1.28
CA LEU A 47 3.51 -9.59 -1.88
C LEU A 47 2.60 -10.00 -3.04
N ALA A 48 3.00 -10.96 -3.88
CA ALA A 48 2.15 -11.49 -4.94
C ALA A 48 0.88 -12.16 -4.38
N LEU A 49 0.99 -12.94 -3.30
CA LEU A 49 -0.18 -13.54 -2.64
C LEU A 49 -1.15 -12.49 -2.10
N ILE A 50 -0.63 -11.39 -1.54
CA ILE A 50 -1.47 -10.28 -1.04
C ILE A 50 -2.13 -9.55 -2.22
N ASP A 51 -1.39 -9.28 -3.31
CA ASP A 51 -1.94 -8.63 -4.50
C ASP A 51 -3.05 -9.49 -5.14
N GLU A 52 -2.85 -10.81 -5.27
CA GLU A 52 -3.87 -11.76 -5.72
C GLU A 52 -5.10 -11.73 -4.81
N MET A 53 -4.90 -11.76 -3.49
CA MET A 53 -5.98 -11.72 -2.51
C MET A 53 -6.86 -10.49 -2.66
N LEU A 54 -6.25 -9.31 -2.78
CA LEU A 54 -6.94 -8.02 -2.92
C LEU A 54 -7.55 -7.84 -4.30
N THR A 55 -6.89 -8.34 -5.35
CA THR A 55 -7.42 -8.31 -6.72
C THR A 55 -8.67 -9.18 -6.85
N ALA A 56 -8.68 -10.36 -6.23
CA ALA A 56 -9.83 -11.26 -6.24
C ALA A 56 -11.04 -10.69 -5.48
N ASN A 57 -10.80 -10.02 -4.34
CA ASN A 57 -11.86 -9.31 -3.62
C ASN A 57 -11.28 -8.11 -2.84
N PRO A 58 -11.50 -6.88 -3.33
CA PRO A 58 -11.02 -5.67 -2.66
C PRO A 58 -11.53 -5.52 -1.22
N LYS A 59 -12.65 -6.16 -0.86
CA LYS A 59 -13.20 -6.13 0.51
C LYS A 59 -12.32 -6.80 1.54
N ARG A 60 -11.39 -7.66 1.12
CA ARG A 60 -10.42 -8.33 2.00
C ARG A 60 -9.41 -7.35 2.60
N ALA A 61 -9.28 -6.13 2.06
CA ALA A 61 -8.49 -5.07 2.67
C ALA A 61 -8.87 -4.77 4.12
N ARG A 62 -10.15 -4.97 4.51
CA ARG A 62 -10.60 -4.82 5.90
C ARG A 62 -9.82 -5.66 6.92
N LEU A 63 -9.26 -6.79 6.47
CA LEU A 63 -8.51 -7.71 7.33
C LEU A 63 -7.21 -7.08 7.85
N PHE A 64 -6.65 -6.11 7.13
CA PHE A 64 -5.46 -5.36 7.56
C PHE A 64 -5.75 -4.29 8.62
N HIS A 65 -7.03 -4.07 8.94
CA HIS A 65 -7.48 -3.11 9.95
C HIS A 65 -8.10 -3.79 11.17
N ASP A 66 -7.95 -5.11 11.28
CA ASP A 66 -8.46 -5.86 12.41
C ASP A 66 -7.78 -5.41 13.71
N LYS A 67 -8.56 -5.25 14.79
CA LYS A 67 -8.06 -4.77 16.08
C LYS A 67 -6.97 -5.67 16.67
N SER A 68 -6.97 -6.96 16.31
CA SER A 68 -5.95 -7.92 16.73
C SER A 68 -4.58 -7.72 16.06
N LEU A 69 -4.49 -6.81 15.09
CA LEU A 69 -3.26 -6.40 14.42
C LEU A 69 -2.80 -4.99 14.83
N ALA A 70 -3.61 -4.25 15.60
CA ALA A 70 -3.33 -2.84 15.93
C ALA A 70 -2.09 -2.62 16.80
N SER A 71 -1.59 -3.65 17.48
CA SER A 71 -0.35 -3.58 18.27
C SER A 71 0.91 -3.92 17.47
N GLU A 72 0.74 -4.48 16.27
CA GLU A 72 1.84 -4.77 15.35
C GLU A 72 1.86 -3.67 14.29
N ASP A 73 3.03 -3.11 14.00
CA ASP A 73 3.21 -2.13 12.92
C ASP A 73 2.87 -2.77 11.56
N THR A 74 1.58 -2.89 11.26
CA THR A 74 1.04 -3.74 10.19
C THR A 74 1.50 -3.27 8.82
N TYR A 75 1.77 -1.97 8.70
CA TYR A 75 2.18 -1.33 7.46
C TYR A 75 3.70 -1.20 7.31
N GLU A 76 4.46 -1.24 8.41
CA GLU A 76 5.91 -1.00 8.42
C GLU A 76 6.71 -1.97 7.52
N PRO A 77 6.38 -3.27 7.46
CA PRO A 77 7.04 -4.22 6.56
C PRO A 77 6.86 -3.90 5.06
N PHE A 78 5.79 -3.20 4.70
CA PHE A 78 5.59 -2.77 3.31
C PHE A 78 6.50 -1.58 2.95
N LEU A 79 7.06 -0.89 3.94
CA LEU A 79 7.85 0.34 3.80
C LEU A 79 9.34 0.07 3.73
N SER A 80 9.81 -0.91 4.51
CA SER A 80 11.22 -1.24 4.67
C SER A 80 11.79 -2.01 3.46
N ASN A 81 10.94 -2.69 2.69
CA ASN A 81 11.35 -3.53 1.56
C ASN A 81 11.54 -2.71 0.26
N TRP A 82 12.66 -1.97 0.20
CA TRP A 82 13.00 -1.02 -0.87
C TRP A 82 13.02 -1.59 -2.30
N PHE A 83 13.35 -2.88 -2.47
CA PHE A 83 13.46 -3.51 -3.79
C PHE A 83 12.09 -3.81 -4.42
N ILE A 84 11.04 -3.97 -3.62
CA ILE A 84 9.68 -4.35 -4.08
C ILE A 84 8.67 -3.21 -3.86
N GLN A 85 9.19 -1.99 -3.79
CA GLN A 85 8.43 -0.74 -3.60
C GLN A 85 7.21 -0.64 -4.49
N GLU A 86 7.32 -1.05 -5.76
CA GLU A 86 6.23 -0.94 -6.74
C GLU A 86 5.00 -1.77 -6.32
N LYS A 87 5.21 -3.06 -5.98
CA LYS A 87 4.12 -3.94 -5.54
C LYS A 87 3.61 -3.56 -4.16
N SER A 88 4.52 -3.24 -3.22
CA SER A 88 4.14 -2.78 -1.88
C SER A 88 3.27 -1.51 -1.93
N CYS A 89 3.61 -0.54 -2.78
CA CYS A 89 2.81 0.68 -2.94
C CYS A 89 1.43 0.40 -3.50
N LYS A 90 1.34 -0.46 -4.52
CA LYS A 90 0.05 -0.84 -5.12
C LYS A 90 -0.85 -1.52 -4.08
N ILE A 91 -0.29 -2.43 -3.28
CA ILE A 91 -1.00 -3.15 -2.22
C ILE A 91 -1.47 -2.17 -1.14
N LEU A 92 -0.58 -1.32 -0.62
CA LEU A 92 -0.93 -0.32 0.39
C LEU A 92 -1.99 0.66 -0.12
N ALA A 93 -1.87 1.15 -1.35
CA ALA A 93 -2.89 2.02 -1.95
C ALA A 93 -4.24 1.31 -2.07
N SER A 94 -4.25 0.01 -2.37
CA SER A 94 -5.47 -0.80 -2.44
C SER A 94 -6.11 -0.99 -1.07
N ILE A 95 -5.29 -1.23 -0.03
CA ILE A 95 -5.75 -1.34 1.37
C ILE A 95 -6.36 -0.01 1.82
N VAL A 96 -5.64 1.10 1.66
CA VAL A 96 -6.08 2.44 2.06
C VAL A 96 -7.32 2.88 1.29
N ARG A 97 -7.43 2.58 0.00
CA ARG A 97 -8.61 2.94 -0.80
C ARG A 97 -9.88 2.25 -0.31
N TYR A 98 -9.76 1.03 0.22
CA TYR A 98 -10.90 0.31 0.76
C TYR A 98 -11.46 0.93 2.05
N LEU A 99 -10.64 1.63 2.85
CA LEU A 99 -11.06 2.38 4.03
C LEU A 99 -12.21 3.36 3.76
N LYS A 100 -12.29 3.88 2.52
CA LYS A 100 -13.31 4.85 2.10
C LYS A 100 -14.70 4.24 1.92
N HIS A 101 -14.78 2.97 1.56
CA HIS A 101 -16.06 2.31 1.29
C HIS A 101 -16.70 1.68 2.54
N ASP A 102 -15.95 1.57 3.63
CA ASP A 102 -16.43 1.04 4.89
C ASP A 102 -16.61 2.18 5.93
N PRO A 103 -17.86 2.54 6.29
CA PRO A 103 -18.11 3.59 7.28
C PRO A 103 -17.57 3.24 8.68
N PHE A 104 -17.24 1.98 8.98
CA PHE A 104 -16.56 1.61 10.22
C PHE A 104 -15.04 1.83 10.18
N ALA A 105 -14.45 1.93 8.99
CA ALA A 105 -13.01 2.10 8.80
C ALA A 105 -12.57 3.58 8.73
N GLN A 106 -13.53 4.51 8.82
CA GLN A 106 -13.34 5.97 8.85
C GLN A 106 -12.59 6.49 10.09
N ARG A 107 -12.05 5.57 10.91
CA ARG A 107 -11.18 5.83 12.06
C ARG A 107 -9.69 5.61 11.78
N CYS A 108 -9.28 5.32 10.54
CA CYS A 108 -7.86 5.38 10.21
C CYS A 108 -7.36 6.81 10.43
N ASN A 109 -6.52 6.94 11.45
CA ASN A 109 -6.00 8.21 11.93
C ASN A 109 -5.29 8.92 10.77
N SER A 110 -5.42 10.24 10.67
CA SER A 110 -4.71 11.09 9.69
C SER A 110 -3.20 10.81 9.60
N LEU A 111 -2.64 10.18 10.63
CA LEU A 111 -1.27 9.69 10.71
C LEU A 111 -0.95 8.57 9.70
N GLU A 112 -1.82 7.57 9.51
CA GLU A 112 -1.56 6.45 8.57
C GLU A 112 -1.56 6.93 7.11
N VAL A 113 -2.47 7.85 6.79
CA VAL A 113 -2.53 8.54 5.51
C VAL A 113 -1.31 9.44 5.29
N GLY A 114 -0.90 10.19 6.33
CA GLY A 114 0.30 11.01 6.31
C GLY A 114 1.58 10.19 6.13
N ILE A 115 1.66 9.02 6.77
CA ILE A 115 2.75 8.05 6.60
C ILE A 115 2.77 7.57 5.15
N PHE A 116 1.63 7.16 4.59
CA PHE A 116 1.55 6.70 3.19
C PHE A 116 1.99 7.76 2.17
N CYS A 117 1.57 9.00 2.37
CA CYS A 117 2.07 10.15 1.61
C CYS A 117 3.58 10.35 1.75
N TYR A 118 4.11 10.26 2.97
CA TYR A 118 5.53 10.40 3.25
C TYR A 118 6.37 9.29 2.62
N ILE A 119 5.87 8.04 2.64
CA ILE A 119 6.52 6.91 1.97
C ILE A 119 6.56 7.17 0.47
N GLN A 120 5.43 7.55 -0.13
CA GLN A 120 5.37 7.86 -1.56
C GLN A 120 6.37 8.96 -1.96
N LEU A 121 6.53 9.95 -1.08
CA LEU A 121 7.53 11.01 -1.20
C LEU A 121 8.98 10.50 -1.06
N LEU A 122 9.24 9.55 -0.15
CA LEU A 122 10.56 8.91 -0.03
C LEU A 122 10.93 8.12 -1.28
N ILE A 123 9.97 7.43 -1.92
CA ILE A 123 10.18 6.74 -3.19
C ILE A 123 10.61 7.70 -4.29
N LEU A 124 9.95 8.87 -4.35
CA LEU A 124 10.29 9.91 -5.31
C LEU A 124 11.68 10.52 -5.05
N LYS A 125 12.14 10.54 -3.80
CA LYS A 125 13.49 11.02 -3.44
C LYS A 125 14.61 10.03 -3.77
N LYS A 126 14.37 8.72 -3.67
CA LYS A 126 15.33 7.66 -3.99
C LYS A 126 14.63 6.52 -4.72
N PRO A 127 14.38 6.65 -6.03
CA PRO A 127 13.69 5.61 -6.77
C PRO A 127 14.60 4.40 -6.96
N SER A 128 14.12 3.21 -6.57
CA SER A 128 14.83 1.94 -6.80
C SER A 128 15.10 1.67 -8.28
N HIS A 129 14.21 2.16 -9.15
CA HIS A 129 14.43 2.21 -10.59
C HIS A 129 13.80 3.47 -11.18
N PRO A 130 14.58 4.41 -11.76
CA PRO A 130 14.07 5.70 -12.24
C PRO A 130 12.93 5.57 -13.26
N SER A 131 12.96 4.54 -14.11
CA SER A 131 11.98 4.36 -15.18
C SER A 131 10.72 3.57 -14.80
N ARG A 132 10.68 2.92 -13.63
CA ARG A 132 9.52 2.10 -13.19
C ARG A 132 8.96 2.55 -11.85
N GLY A 133 9.84 2.76 -10.86
CA GLY A 133 9.44 3.17 -9.51
C GLY A 133 8.85 4.59 -9.48
N VAL A 134 9.40 5.52 -10.25
CA VAL A 134 8.89 6.91 -10.30
C VAL A 134 7.49 6.98 -10.89
N PRO A 135 7.19 6.41 -12.09
CA PRO A 135 5.82 6.37 -12.62
C PRO A 135 4.78 5.76 -11.68
N VAL A 136 5.09 4.61 -11.05
CA VAL A 136 4.16 3.96 -10.14
C VAL A 136 3.96 4.78 -8.88
N ALA A 137 5.02 5.40 -8.36
CA ALA A 137 4.91 6.27 -7.21
C ALA A 137 4.05 7.50 -7.47
N ILE A 138 4.22 8.13 -8.64
CA ILE A 138 3.39 9.25 -9.08
C ILE A 138 1.93 8.81 -9.24
N ASN A 139 1.67 7.65 -9.85
CA ASN A 139 0.30 7.17 -10.06
C ASN A 139 -0.40 6.83 -8.73
N CYS A 140 0.29 6.18 -7.80
CA CYS A 140 -0.23 5.91 -6.45
C CYS A 140 -0.49 7.23 -5.71
N LEU A 141 0.45 8.17 -5.76
CA LEU A 141 0.28 9.48 -5.13
C LEU A 141 -0.91 10.24 -5.71
N ALA A 142 -1.06 10.29 -7.04
CA ALA A 142 -2.17 10.94 -7.71
C ALA A 142 -3.52 10.29 -7.36
N ALA A 143 -3.56 8.96 -7.19
CA ALA A 143 -4.76 8.27 -6.75
C ALA A 143 -5.16 8.64 -5.31
N LEU A 144 -4.18 8.80 -4.42
CA LEU A 144 -4.41 9.21 -3.03
C LEU A 144 -4.80 10.69 -2.91
N LEU A 145 -4.12 11.59 -3.63
CA LEU A 145 -4.37 13.03 -3.59
C LEU A 145 -5.74 13.41 -4.12
N LYS A 146 -6.46 12.52 -4.80
CA LYS A 146 -7.89 12.74 -5.11
C LYS A 146 -8.77 12.83 -3.86
N GLU A 147 -8.27 12.37 -2.72
CA GLU A 147 -9.01 12.38 -1.45
C GLU A 147 -8.71 13.65 -0.63
N PRO A 148 -9.73 14.43 -0.22
CA PRO A 148 -9.53 15.71 0.46
C PRO A 148 -8.71 15.63 1.76
N MET A 149 -8.90 14.56 2.55
CA MET A 149 -8.18 14.37 3.80
C MET A 149 -6.69 14.09 3.56
N VAL A 150 -6.38 13.32 2.52
CA VAL A 150 -5.01 13.04 2.10
C VAL A 150 -4.33 14.33 1.65
N ARG A 151 -4.99 15.16 0.84
CA ARG A 151 -4.42 16.46 0.42
C ARG A 151 -4.10 17.34 1.61
N SER A 152 -5.00 17.42 2.59
CA SER A 152 -4.78 18.23 3.79
C SER A 152 -3.54 17.75 4.56
N SER A 153 -3.40 16.44 4.80
CA SER A 153 -2.22 15.87 5.45
C SER A 153 -0.94 16.03 4.61
N PHE A 154 -1.04 15.89 3.29
CA PHE A 154 0.08 16.05 2.35
C PHE A 154 0.62 17.49 2.34
N VAL A 155 -0.27 18.49 2.32
CA VAL A 155 0.09 19.90 2.41
C VAL A 155 0.70 20.22 3.78
N GLN A 156 0.11 19.71 4.87
CA GLN A 156 0.65 19.87 6.23
C GLN A 156 2.05 19.26 6.39
N ALA A 157 2.34 18.17 5.69
CA ALA A 157 3.64 17.51 5.67
C ALA A 157 4.64 18.14 4.68
N ASP A 158 4.39 19.35 4.18
CA ASP A 158 5.25 20.06 3.21
C ASP A 158 5.45 19.30 1.88
N GLY A 159 4.55 18.36 1.54
CA GLY A 159 4.69 17.48 0.38
C GLY A 159 4.72 18.21 -0.97
N VAL A 160 4.07 19.37 -1.07
CA VAL A 160 4.02 20.19 -2.30
C VAL A 160 5.42 20.65 -2.74
N LYS A 161 6.29 21.02 -1.79
CA LYS A 161 7.67 21.45 -2.08
C LYS A 161 8.49 20.35 -2.74
N LEU A 162 8.16 19.09 -2.45
CA LEU A 162 8.84 17.92 -2.98
C LEU A 162 8.34 17.53 -4.37
N LEU A 163 7.17 18.01 -4.76
CA LEU A 163 6.66 17.82 -6.12
C LEU A 163 7.22 18.86 -7.08
N THR A 164 7.52 20.08 -6.64
CA THR A 164 8.05 21.17 -7.48
C THR A 164 9.14 20.75 -8.48
N PRO A 165 10.14 19.92 -8.14
CA PRO A 165 11.17 19.47 -9.08
C PRO A 165 10.68 18.44 -10.12
N LEU A 166 9.59 17.72 -9.82
CA LEU A 166 9.00 16.68 -10.66
C LEU A 166 7.94 17.23 -11.64
N ILE A 167 7.32 18.35 -11.29
CA ILE A 167 6.36 19.09 -12.12
C ILE A 167 7.00 20.23 -12.90
N SER A 168 8.29 20.51 -12.69
CA SER A 168 8.95 21.61 -13.36
C SER A 168 10.30 21.16 -13.96
N PRO A 169 10.38 21.03 -15.31
CA PRO A 169 9.32 21.30 -16.29
C PRO A 169 8.24 20.20 -16.30
N ALA A 170 6.97 20.59 -16.50
CA ALA A 170 5.83 19.68 -16.66
C ALA A 170 5.84 19.01 -18.04
N SER A 171 6.93 18.31 -18.36
CA SER A 171 7.17 17.75 -19.69
C SER A 171 6.59 16.34 -19.86
N THR A 172 6.21 15.68 -18.77
CA THR A 172 5.70 14.30 -18.80
C THR A 172 4.21 14.25 -18.48
N GLN A 173 3.47 13.39 -19.17
CA GLN A 173 2.03 13.17 -18.94
C GLN A 173 1.69 12.85 -17.46
N GLN A 174 2.65 12.24 -16.74
CA GLN A 174 2.56 11.90 -15.32
C GLN A 174 2.60 13.13 -14.42
N SER A 175 3.45 14.12 -14.73
CA SER A 175 3.52 15.39 -14.00
C SER A 175 2.22 16.21 -14.12
N ILE A 176 1.58 16.17 -15.29
CA ILE A 176 0.29 16.82 -15.56
C ILE A 176 -0.84 16.15 -14.75
N GLN A 177 -0.87 14.82 -14.69
CA GLN A 177 -1.85 14.09 -13.87
C GLN A 177 -1.72 14.39 -12.38
N LEU A 178 -0.49 14.54 -11.89
CA LEU A 178 -0.23 14.86 -10.49
C LEU A 178 -0.64 16.29 -10.14
N ALA A 179 -0.36 17.26 -11.03
CA ALA A 179 -0.82 18.63 -10.90
C ALA A 179 -2.35 18.70 -10.85
N GLY A 180 -3.03 17.95 -11.74
CA GLY A 180 -4.50 17.86 -11.76
C GLY A 180 -5.10 17.20 -10.51
N ALA A 181 -4.37 16.29 -9.85
CA ALA A 181 -4.83 15.66 -8.60
C ALA A 181 -4.68 16.58 -7.37
N MET A 182 -3.88 17.64 -7.45
CA MET A 182 -3.67 18.60 -6.36
C MET A 182 -4.69 19.77 -6.36
N LEU A 183 -5.27 20.09 -7.51
CA LEU A 183 -6.37 21.07 -7.66
C LEU A 183 -7.69 20.50 -7.09
#